data_AF-A0A066WUK3-F1
#
_entry.id   AF-A0A066WUK3-F1
#
_cell.length_a   1.000
_cell.length_b   1.000
_cell.length_c   1.000
_cell.angle_alpha   90.00
_cell.angle_beta   90.00
_cell.angle_gamma   90.00
#
_symmetry.space_group_name_H-M   'P 1'
#
loop_
_entity.id
_entity.type
_entity.pdbx_description
1 polymer ?
#
loop_
_entity_poly.entity_id
_entity_poly.type
_entity_poly.pdbx_seq_one_letter_code
_entity_poly.pdbx_strand_id
1 'polypeptide(L)'
;MATTTTVIEQTSAPIRAVNDGRMKMDGADPAYGDWRDDLLRDGYAVIKGAIPRERADAYADKMYALLESFGLGYDRNDPSTVHPDKLPVINEKGMLMAYGACHEDFVWDIRSEPEVVGAFEKVHDTKDLLVSFDVINYGFANRTHLPENKPWPHQDQDPEKPGFRCLQGLVNLHPCGPDDGGLIVCKGSHNLSAQFHKDLKDEPRIPAWTKEWYGFTDRGMEWLKEHGAEWHKVCADPGDLIVWDSRTAHYNVPVKSNIDRMAVYTCFMPVADATQEDLLRKKAAYEGRLGTTHWPNAQFTGSNVATRNGKPDHVVRNWPINDKVLSERAFKLTGIPYIKV
;
A
#
# COMPACT_ATOMS: atom_id res chain seq x y z
N MET A 1 -16.97 60.52 1.94
CA MET A 1 -15.87 59.63 2.35
C MET A 1 -16.11 58.29 1.67
N ALA A 2 -15.50 58.09 0.50
CA ALA A 2 -15.66 56.88 -0.30
C ALA A 2 -14.41 56.02 -0.09
N THR A 3 -14.59 54.82 0.44
CA THR A 3 -13.51 53.88 0.75
C THR A 3 -13.11 53.16 -0.53
N THR A 4 -11.91 53.43 -1.03
CA THR A 4 -11.32 52.72 -2.16
C THR A 4 -10.81 51.36 -1.70
N THR A 5 -11.44 50.28 -2.16
CA THR A 5 -10.96 48.92 -1.95
C THR A 5 -9.94 48.57 -3.02
N THR A 6 -8.66 48.46 -2.64
CA THR A 6 -7.59 47.98 -3.52
C THR A 6 -7.69 46.46 -3.62
N VAL A 7 -8.08 45.95 -4.78
CA VAL A 7 -8.01 44.52 -5.09
C VAL A 7 -6.55 44.20 -5.45
N ILE A 8 -5.89 43.41 -4.60
CA ILE A 8 -4.58 42.85 -4.92
C ILE A 8 -4.82 41.62 -5.78
N GLU A 9 -4.53 41.75 -7.07
CA GLU A 9 -4.53 40.63 -8.01
C GLU A 9 -3.35 39.70 -7.64
N GLN A 10 -3.66 38.56 -7.01
CA GLN A 10 -2.69 37.48 -6.85
C GLN A 10 -2.42 36.88 -8.23
N THR A 11 -1.32 37.29 -8.84
CA THR A 11 -0.76 36.61 -10.00
C THR A 11 -0.36 35.21 -9.55
N SER A 12 -1.18 34.22 -9.89
CA SER A 12 -0.77 32.82 -9.79
C SER A 12 0.41 32.65 -10.73
N ALA A 13 1.56 32.25 -10.18
CA ALA A 13 2.71 31.92 -10.99
C ALA A 13 2.28 30.84 -12.00
N PRO A 14 2.64 30.96 -13.29
CA PRO A 14 2.31 29.94 -14.27
C PRO A 14 2.93 28.62 -13.79
N ILE A 15 2.10 27.59 -13.66
CA ILE A 15 2.53 26.22 -13.40
C ILE A 15 3.46 25.85 -14.56
N ARG A 16 4.77 26.01 -14.37
CA ARG A 16 5.75 25.48 -15.31
C ARG A 16 5.61 23.97 -15.23
N ALA A 17 5.07 23.37 -16.29
CA ALA A 17 5.18 21.94 -16.50
C ALA A 17 6.67 21.62 -16.57
N VAL A 18 7.23 21.16 -15.45
CA VAL A 18 8.57 20.57 -15.45
C VAL A 18 8.40 19.29 -16.24
N ASN A 19 9.12 19.16 -17.35
CA ASN A 19 9.26 17.87 -18.00
C ASN A 19 10.36 17.12 -17.22
N ASP A 20 9.98 16.64 -16.04
CA ASP A 20 10.86 15.98 -15.06
C ASP A 20 11.00 14.47 -15.34
N GLY A 21 10.50 13.98 -16.48
CA GLY A 21 10.58 12.58 -16.91
C GLY A 21 9.68 11.61 -16.14
N ARG A 22 9.10 12.05 -15.02
CA ARG A 22 8.15 11.30 -14.20
C ARG A 22 6.83 11.09 -14.94
N MET A 23 6.23 9.91 -14.73
CA MET A 23 4.87 9.62 -15.20
C MET A 23 3.86 10.56 -14.53
N LYS A 24 2.97 11.14 -15.35
CA LYS A 24 1.94 12.08 -14.89
C LYS A 24 0.59 11.40 -14.68
N MET A 25 0.35 10.30 -15.39
CA MET A 25 -0.91 9.56 -15.44
C MET A 25 -2.11 10.50 -15.66
N ASP A 26 -1.95 11.43 -16.60
CA ASP A 26 -2.93 12.47 -16.97
C ASP A 26 -3.46 12.29 -18.40
N GLY A 27 -3.07 11.20 -19.08
CA GLY A 27 -3.44 10.89 -20.46
C GLY A 27 -2.53 11.51 -21.52
N ALA A 28 -1.51 12.29 -21.13
CA ALA A 28 -0.50 12.84 -22.03
C ALA A 28 0.85 12.10 -21.96
N ASP A 29 0.96 11.08 -21.12
CA ASP A 29 2.14 10.21 -21.07
C ASP A 29 2.39 9.51 -22.42
N PRO A 30 3.66 9.34 -22.84
CA PRO A 30 3.99 8.58 -24.03
C PRO A 30 3.69 7.09 -23.84
N ALA A 31 3.65 6.34 -24.95
CA ALA A 31 3.73 4.88 -24.88
C ALA A 31 5.14 4.45 -24.45
N TYR A 32 5.22 3.56 -23.47
CA TYR A 32 6.47 3.07 -22.90
C TYR A 32 6.91 1.73 -23.48
N GLY A 33 5.98 0.93 -24.02
CA GLY A 33 6.23 -0.42 -24.52
C GLY A 33 6.46 -1.46 -23.43
N ASP A 34 5.99 -1.19 -22.21
CA ASP A 34 6.09 -2.07 -21.04
C ASP A 34 4.85 -1.94 -20.13
N TRP A 35 4.93 -2.51 -18.92
CA TRP A 35 3.83 -2.53 -17.94
C TRP A 35 3.28 -1.15 -17.56
N ARG A 36 4.03 -0.06 -17.80
CA ARG A 36 3.52 1.30 -17.57
C ARG A 36 2.35 1.64 -18.49
N ASP A 37 2.28 1.04 -19.67
CA ASP A 37 1.14 1.21 -20.59
C ASP A 37 -0.13 0.58 -20.01
N ASP A 38 0.00 -0.56 -19.32
CA ASP A 38 -1.11 -1.18 -18.59
C ASP A 38 -1.53 -0.32 -17.40
N LEU A 39 -0.56 0.22 -16.65
CA LEU A 39 -0.82 1.13 -15.53
C LEU A 39 -1.59 2.38 -15.97
N LEU A 40 -1.20 3.01 -17.09
CA LEU A 40 -1.89 4.17 -17.65
C LEU A 40 -3.33 3.85 -18.06
N ARG A 41 -3.51 2.72 -18.75
CA ARG A 41 -4.81 2.30 -19.29
C ARG A 41 -5.77 1.83 -18.20
N ASP A 42 -5.30 0.97 -17.31
CA ASP A 42 -6.14 0.19 -16.40
C ASP A 42 -6.09 0.71 -14.95
N GLY A 43 -5.13 1.57 -14.60
CA GLY A 43 -4.94 2.10 -13.24
C GLY A 43 -4.15 1.17 -12.32
N TYR A 44 -3.70 0.02 -12.85
CA TYR A 44 -2.84 -0.94 -12.18
C TYR A 44 -1.98 -1.70 -13.20
N ALA A 45 -0.90 -2.33 -12.73
CA ALA A 45 -0.09 -3.23 -13.52
C ALA A 45 0.51 -4.35 -12.66
N VAL A 46 0.88 -5.45 -13.31
CA VAL A 46 1.61 -6.56 -12.69
C VAL A 46 2.99 -6.68 -13.34
N ILE A 47 4.04 -6.44 -12.56
CA ILE A 47 5.43 -6.61 -12.98
C ILE A 47 5.84 -8.05 -12.66
N LYS A 48 5.94 -8.84 -13.72
CA LYS A 48 6.22 -10.28 -13.63
C LYS A 48 7.63 -10.55 -13.15
N GLY A 49 7.77 -11.42 -12.15
CA GLY A 49 9.07 -11.91 -11.67
C GLY A 49 9.97 -10.81 -11.10
N ALA A 50 9.40 -9.74 -10.53
CA ALA A 50 10.17 -8.69 -9.84
C ALA A 50 11.05 -9.28 -8.73
N ILE A 51 10.61 -10.38 -8.13
CA ILE A 51 11.42 -11.26 -7.28
C ILE A 51 11.44 -12.64 -7.94
N PRO A 52 12.63 -13.24 -8.17
CA PRO A 52 12.75 -14.63 -8.59
C PRO A 52 12.01 -15.57 -7.65
N ARG A 53 11.35 -16.56 -8.23
CA ARG A 53 10.48 -17.51 -7.52
C ARG A 53 11.09 -18.08 -6.24
N GLU A 54 12.33 -18.57 -6.32
CA GLU A 54 13.05 -19.15 -5.18
C GLU A 54 13.16 -18.19 -3.98
N ARG A 55 13.41 -16.90 -4.24
CA ARG A 55 13.49 -15.89 -3.18
C ARG A 55 12.11 -15.54 -2.64
N ALA A 56 11.09 -15.47 -3.50
CA ALA A 56 9.72 -15.26 -3.06
C ALA A 56 9.24 -16.40 -2.14
N ASP A 57 9.53 -17.66 -2.50
CA ASP A 57 9.22 -18.83 -1.66
C ASP A 57 9.98 -18.78 -0.32
N ALA A 58 11.25 -18.36 -0.31
CA ALA A 58 12.02 -18.17 0.92
C ALA A 58 11.47 -17.06 1.81
N TYR A 59 10.93 -15.97 1.24
CA TYR A 59 10.26 -14.93 2.01
C TYR A 59 8.92 -15.40 2.57
N ALA A 60 8.16 -16.19 1.82
CA ALA A 60 6.94 -16.81 2.31
C ALA A 60 7.21 -17.74 3.51
N ASP A 61 8.29 -18.53 3.45
CA ASP A 61 8.72 -19.37 4.56
C ASP A 61 9.02 -18.56 5.83
N LYS A 62 9.71 -17.42 5.68
CA LYS A 62 9.95 -16.48 6.80
C LYS A 62 8.67 -15.84 7.32
N MET A 63 7.69 -15.54 6.46
CA MET A 63 6.38 -15.05 6.89
C MET A 63 5.61 -16.07 7.72
N TYR A 64 5.65 -17.36 7.36
CA TYR A 64 5.09 -18.41 8.21
C TYR A 64 5.88 -18.56 9.53
N ALA A 65 7.22 -18.52 9.48
CA ALA A 65 8.06 -18.63 10.67
C ALA A 65 7.79 -17.49 11.67
N LEU A 66 7.51 -16.28 11.16
CA LEU A 66 7.05 -15.17 11.99
C LEU A 66 5.76 -15.51 12.74
N LEU A 67 4.75 -16.11 12.10
CA LEU A 67 3.52 -16.53 12.79
C LEU A 67 3.79 -17.58 13.87
N GLU A 68 4.60 -18.60 13.55
CA GLU A 68 4.96 -19.68 14.48
C GLU A 68 5.75 -19.17 15.68
N SER A 69 6.59 -18.16 15.49
CA SER A 69 7.43 -17.56 16.54
C SER A 69 6.65 -16.97 17.71
N PHE A 70 5.36 -16.69 17.53
CA PHE A 70 4.53 -16.15 18.61
C PHE A 70 4.25 -17.20 19.70
N GLY A 71 4.48 -18.49 19.42
CA GLY A 71 4.29 -19.56 20.38
C GLY A 71 2.83 -19.77 20.79
N LEU A 72 1.89 -19.29 19.98
CA LEU A 72 0.45 -19.35 20.23
C LEU A 72 -0.20 -20.66 19.75
N GLY A 73 0.57 -21.53 19.10
CA GLY A 73 0.09 -22.84 18.63
C GLY A 73 -0.43 -22.86 17.19
N TYR A 74 -0.12 -21.83 16.39
CA TYR A 74 -0.22 -21.88 14.94
C TYR A 74 0.80 -22.88 14.36
N ASP A 75 0.36 -23.71 13.41
CA ASP A 75 1.18 -24.63 12.61
C ASP A 75 0.76 -24.48 11.15
N ARG A 76 1.71 -24.09 10.30
CA ARG A 76 1.46 -23.87 8.87
C ARG A 76 0.98 -25.12 8.13
N ASN A 77 1.23 -26.32 8.67
CA ASN A 77 0.85 -27.59 8.07
C ASN A 77 -0.51 -28.12 8.57
N ASP A 78 -1.13 -27.44 9.54
CA ASP A 78 -2.45 -27.79 10.07
C ASP A 78 -3.40 -26.58 9.95
N PRO A 79 -4.25 -26.56 8.90
CA PRO A 79 -5.20 -25.47 8.69
C PRO A 79 -6.15 -25.25 9.88
N SER A 80 -6.41 -26.27 10.73
CA SER A 80 -7.26 -26.12 11.91
C SER A 80 -6.65 -25.21 12.98
N THR A 81 -5.35 -24.92 12.87
CA THR A 81 -4.66 -23.96 13.72
C THR A 81 -4.87 -22.50 13.32
N VAL A 82 -5.49 -22.22 12.16
CA VAL A 82 -5.95 -20.88 11.79
C VAL A 82 -7.15 -20.51 12.68
N HIS A 83 -6.82 -20.01 13.87
CA HIS A 83 -7.77 -19.67 14.92
C HIS A 83 -7.31 -18.37 15.62
N PRO A 84 -8.21 -17.45 15.98
CA PRO A 84 -7.82 -16.19 16.63
C PRO A 84 -6.93 -16.37 17.86
N ASP A 85 -7.17 -17.40 18.68
CA ASP A 85 -6.38 -17.70 19.88
C ASP A 85 -5.00 -18.31 19.61
N LYS A 86 -4.76 -18.77 18.38
CA LYS A 86 -3.48 -19.37 17.94
C LYS A 86 -2.63 -18.44 17.11
N LEU A 87 -3.15 -17.26 16.77
CA LEU A 87 -2.51 -16.28 15.89
C LEU A 87 -2.21 -14.97 16.64
N PRO A 88 -1.18 -14.23 16.22
CA PRO A 88 -1.04 -12.83 16.63
C PRO A 88 -2.28 -12.04 16.18
N VAL A 89 -2.46 -10.83 16.72
CA VAL A 89 -3.58 -9.97 16.28
C VAL A 89 -3.36 -9.56 14.82
N ILE A 90 -4.14 -10.21 13.96
CA ILE A 90 -4.29 -9.91 12.54
C ILE A 90 -5.74 -9.45 12.37
N ASN A 91 -5.95 -8.31 11.73
CA ASN A 91 -7.32 -7.82 11.53
C ASN A 91 -8.09 -8.68 10.51
N GLU A 92 -9.39 -8.43 10.36
CA GLU A 92 -10.27 -9.19 9.49
C GLU A 92 -9.85 -9.14 8.00
N LYS A 93 -9.08 -8.12 7.62
CA LYS A 93 -8.49 -7.91 6.28
C LYS A 93 -7.14 -8.61 6.11
N GLY A 94 -6.64 -9.33 7.11
CA GLY A 94 -5.37 -10.04 7.06
C GLY A 94 -4.16 -9.18 7.40
N MET A 95 -4.32 -7.95 7.87
CA MET A 95 -3.18 -7.05 8.12
C MET A 95 -2.57 -7.32 9.49
N LEU A 96 -1.27 -7.65 9.53
CA LEU A 96 -0.45 -7.65 10.73
C LEU A 96 0.25 -6.30 10.85
N MET A 97 -0.33 -5.39 11.65
CA MET A 97 0.11 -3.99 11.75
C MET A 97 1.08 -3.73 12.91
N ALA A 98 1.03 -4.58 13.93
CA ALA A 98 1.76 -4.41 15.18
C ALA A 98 3.06 -5.24 15.20
N TYR A 99 3.65 -5.39 16.39
CA TYR A 99 4.74 -6.32 16.66
C TYR A 99 6.09 -6.00 15.99
N GLY A 100 6.26 -4.80 15.43
CA GLY A 100 7.43 -4.46 14.61
C GLY A 100 7.51 -5.25 13.30
N ALA A 101 6.43 -5.94 12.90
CA ALA A 101 6.43 -6.89 11.79
C ALA A 101 6.81 -6.26 10.44
N CYS A 102 6.46 -4.99 10.23
CA CYS A 102 6.85 -4.21 9.05
C CYS A 102 8.35 -3.91 8.95
N HIS A 103 9.16 -4.29 9.95
CA HIS A 103 10.61 -4.12 9.98
C HIS A 103 11.39 -5.44 10.13
N GLU A 104 10.74 -6.59 9.97
CA GLU A 104 11.45 -7.86 9.88
C GLU A 104 12.45 -7.86 8.71
N ASP A 105 13.51 -8.66 8.85
CA ASP A 105 14.60 -8.73 7.88
C ASP A 105 14.14 -9.01 6.45
N PHE A 106 13.19 -9.91 6.27
CA PHE A 106 12.64 -10.29 4.97
C PHE A 106 11.77 -9.18 4.37
N VAL A 107 11.10 -8.38 5.21
CA VAL A 107 10.31 -7.23 4.73
C VAL A 107 11.25 -6.17 4.16
N TRP A 108 12.38 -5.93 4.83
CA TRP A 108 13.43 -5.06 4.30
C TRP A 108 14.13 -5.62 3.08
N ASP A 109 14.34 -6.94 3.01
CA ASP A 109 14.87 -7.59 1.80
C ASP A 109 13.94 -7.34 0.61
N ILE A 110 12.64 -7.63 0.76
CA ILE A 110 11.62 -7.40 -0.29
C ILE A 110 11.62 -5.94 -0.76
N ARG A 111 11.62 -4.97 0.17
CA ARG A 111 11.68 -3.53 -0.15
C ARG A 111 12.99 -3.13 -0.83
N SER A 112 14.02 -3.94 -0.75
CA SER A 112 15.34 -3.67 -1.34
C SER A 112 15.59 -4.45 -2.63
N GLU A 113 14.63 -5.25 -3.08
CA GLU A 113 14.76 -6.03 -4.30
C GLU A 113 14.93 -5.12 -5.52
N PRO A 114 15.96 -5.35 -6.37
CA PRO A 114 16.30 -4.40 -7.43
C PRO A 114 15.15 -4.10 -8.40
N GLU A 115 14.41 -5.11 -8.85
CA GLU A 115 13.29 -4.91 -9.78
C GLU A 115 12.04 -4.35 -9.08
N VAL A 116 11.90 -4.57 -7.77
CA VAL A 116 10.84 -3.93 -6.97
C VAL A 116 11.10 -2.44 -6.90
N VAL A 117 12.27 -2.03 -6.40
CA VAL A 117 12.65 -0.61 -6.32
C VAL A 117 12.69 0.02 -7.70
N GLY A 118 13.26 -0.69 -8.68
CA GLY A 118 13.41 -0.23 -10.07
C GLY A 118 12.10 0.05 -10.77
N ALA A 119 11.01 -0.65 -10.43
CA ALA A 119 9.68 -0.33 -10.97
C ALA A 119 9.23 1.08 -10.57
N PHE A 120 9.45 1.47 -9.31
CA PHE A 120 9.13 2.82 -8.83
C PHE A 120 10.12 3.87 -9.34
N GLU A 121 11.40 3.53 -9.50
CA GLU A 121 12.39 4.42 -10.13
C GLU A 121 11.96 4.80 -11.56
N LYS A 122 11.40 3.84 -12.33
CA LYS A 122 10.90 4.08 -13.69
C LYS A 122 9.68 4.99 -13.74
N VAL A 123 8.80 4.92 -12.75
CA VAL A 123 7.57 5.76 -12.69
C VAL A 123 7.93 7.18 -12.26
N HIS A 124 8.82 7.29 -11.29
CA HIS A 124 9.18 8.57 -10.68
C HIS A 124 10.38 9.27 -11.33
N ASP A 125 11.07 8.60 -12.27
CA ASP A 125 12.30 9.04 -12.92
C ASP A 125 13.40 9.50 -11.95
N THR A 126 13.57 8.77 -10.85
CA THR A 126 14.62 9.06 -9.87
C THR A 126 15.02 7.82 -9.08
N LYS A 127 16.29 7.76 -8.68
CA LYS A 127 16.80 6.76 -7.73
C LYS A 127 16.65 7.20 -6.27
N ASP A 128 16.46 8.49 -6.02
CA ASP A 128 16.28 9.04 -4.68
C ASP A 128 14.84 8.83 -4.23
N LEU A 129 14.58 7.64 -3.71
CA LEU A 129 13.27 7.18 -3.25
C LEU A 129 13.25 6.94 -1.74
N LEU A 130 12.07 7.14 -1.16
CA LEU A 130 11.66 6.71 0.17
C LEU A 130 10.72 5.51 0.02
N VAL A 131 10.75 4.56 0.96
CA VAL A 131 9.81 3.43 0.99
C VAL A 131 8.87 3.53 2.19
N SER A 132 7.60 3.16 2.06
CA SER A 132 6.67 3.05 3.20
C SER A 132 7.09 1.96 4.19
N PHE A 133 6.79 2.17 5.47
CA PHE A 133 6.90 1.12 6.50
C PHE A 133 5.55 0.44 6.69
N ASP A 134 4.94 0.09 5.57
CA ASP A 134 3.59 -0.46 5.53
C ASP A 134 3.52 -1.91 6.05
N VAL A 135 2.30 -2.42 6.16
CA VAL A 135 1.95 -3.68 6.80
C VAL A 135 2.34 -4.90 5.96
N ILE A 136 2.27 -6.08 6.58
CA ILE A 136 2.28 -7.37 5.87
C ILE A 136 0.90 -8.03 5.98
N ASN A 137 0.53 -8.82 4.97
CA ASN A 137 -0.80 -9.42 4.85
C ASN A 137 -0.76 -10.94 4.90
N TYR A 138 -1.62 -11.52 5.75
CA TYR A 138 -1.95 -12.93 5.85
C TYR A 138 -3.44 -13.12 5.55
N GLY A 139 -3.75 -13.57 4.34
CA GLY A 139 -5.11 -13.98 3.99
C GLY A 139 -5.22 -15.50 4.04
N PHE A 140 -5.63 -16.07 5.16
CA PHE A 140 -5.72 -17.53 5.27
C PHE A 140 -6.86 -18.12 4.42
N ALA A 141 -6.63 -19.33 3.89
CA ALA A 141 -7.62 -20.15 3.21
C ALA A 141 -8.67 -20.71 4.18
N ASN A 142 -8.22 -21.33 5.28
CA ASN A 142 -9.13 -21.82 6.31
C ASN A 142 -9.56 -20.68 7.26
N ARG A 143 -10.74 -20.10 7.04
CA ARG A 143 -11.24 -18.95 7.81
C ARG A 143 -12.36 -19.29 8.78
N THR A 144 -12.65 -20.56 9.05
CA THR A 144 -13.84 -21.00 9.82
C THR A 144 -14.03 -20.26 11.16
N HIS A 145 -12.94 -19.87 11.82
CA HIS A 145 -12.97 -19.18 13.11
C HIS A 145 -12.62 -17.69 13.05
N LEU A 146 -12.30 -17.17 11.86
CA LEU A 146 -11.91 -15.78 11.68
C LEU A 146 -13.13 -14.89 11.45
N PRO A 147 -13.08 -13.60 11.83
CA PRO A 147 -14.12 -12.65 11.49
C PRO A 147 -14.38 -12.58 9.98
N GLU A 148 -15.63 -12.27 9.63
CA GLU A 148 -16.06 -12.07 8.25
C GLU A 148 -15.28 -10.92 7.60
N ASN A 149 -14.72 -11.17 6.41
CA ASN A 149 -14.09 -10.14 5.60
C ASN A 149 -15.11 -9.54 4.60
N LYS A 150 -15.79 -8.47 5.01
CA LYS A 150 -16.75 -7.73 4.17
C LYS A 150 -16.05 -6.86 3.11
N PRO A 151 -16.60 -6.68 1.91
CA PRO A 151 -16.08 -5.70 0.95
C PRO A 151 -15.97 -4.29 1.55
N TRP A 152 -14.97 -3.55 1.09
CA TRP A 152 -14.64 -2.21 1.58
C TRP A 152 -14.00 -1.39 0.45
N PRO A 153 -14.71 -1.17 -0.66
CA PRO A 153 -14.16 -0.47 -1.82
C PRO A 153 -13.74 0.95 -1.41
N HIS A 154 -12.50 1.30 -1.72
CA HIS A 154 -11.95 2.63 -1.42
C HIS A 154 -10.93 3.06 -2.46
N GLN A 155 -10.58 4.33 -2.43
CA GLN A 155 -9.35 4.86 -2.99
C GLN A 155 -8.54 5.49 -1.87
N ASP A 156 -7.22 5.54 -2.04
CA ASP A 156 -6.33 6.15 -1.06
C ASP A 156 -5.75 7.48 -1.56
N GLN A 157 -6.64 8.35 -2.03
CA GLN A 157 -6.27 9.72 -2.32
C GLN A 157 -7.35 10.70 -1.87
N ASP A 158 -6.90 11.81 -1.29
CA ASP A 158 -7.73 12.95 -0.91
C ASP A 158 -8.59 13.42 -2.11
N PRO A 159 -9.93 13.36 -2.01
CA PRO A 159 -10.85 13.83 -3.05
C PRO A 159 -10.62 15.28 -3.49
N GLU A 160 -10.05 16.12 -2.62
CA GLU A 160 -9.79 17.53 -2.90
C GLU A 160 -8.47 17.74 -3.70
N LYS A 161 -7.67 16.69 -3.87
CA LYS A 161 -6.37 16.73 -4.56
C LYS A 161 -6.36 15.80 -5.77
N PRO A 162 -6.84 16.27 -6.93
CA PRO A 162 -6.86 15.48 -8.16
C PRO A 162 -5.46 15.27 -8.74
N GLY A 163 -5.38 14.40 -9.75
CA GLY A 163 -4.12 14.03 -10.42
C GLY A 163 -3.35 12.93 -9.70
N PHE A 164 -2.34 12.37 -10.35
CA PHE A 164 -1.51 11.31 -9.79
C PHE A 164 -0.62 11.81 -8.67
N ARG A 165 -0.61 11.10 -7.53
CA ARG A 165 0.19 11.48 -6.35
C ARG A 165 0.99 10.32 -5.78
N CYS A 166 0.39 9.14 -5.71
CA CYS A 166 0.99 7.97 -5.09
C CYS A 166 0.80 6.75 -5.99
N LEU A 167 1.90 6.02 -6.23
CA LEU A 167 1.84 4.68 -6.80
C LEU A 167 1.97 3.71 -5.64
N GLN A 168 0.87 3.05 -5.31
CA GLN A 168 0.89 1.98 -4.32
C GLN A 168 1.47 0.71 -4.93
N GLY A 169 1.92 -0.19 -4.05
CA GLY A 169 2.34 -1.51 -4.50
C GLY A 169 2.34 -2.55 -3.39
N LEU A 170 2.33 -3.81 -3.83
CA LEU A 170 2.54 -4.97 -2.98
C LEU A 170 3.28 -6.05 -3.75
N VAL A 171 4.15 -6.76 -3.06
CA VAL A 171 4.79 -7.98 -3.57
C VAL A 171 3.95 -9.18 -3.15
N ASN A 172 3.59 -10.01 -4.12
CA ASN A 172 2.79 -11.21 -3.94
C ASN A 172 3.71 -12.42 -3.76
N LEU A 173 3.55 -13.23 -2.70
CA LEU A 173 4.48 -14.31 -2.38
C LEU A 173 3.93 -15.71 -2.65
N HIS A 174 2.62 -15.87 -2.79
CA HIS A 174 1.98 -17.15 -3.10
C HIS A 174 1.21 -17.09 -4.43
N PRO A 175 0.90 -18.23 -5.07
CA PRO A 175 0.01 -18.23 -6.23
C PRO A 175 -1.29 -17.48 -5.90
N CYS A 176 -1.67 -16.55 -6.77
CA CYS A 176 -2.83 -15.70 -6.60
C CYS A 176 -3.64 -15.69 -7.90
N GLY A 177 -4.53 -16.64 -8.04
CA GLY A 177 -5.49 -16.79 -9.13
C GLY A 177 -6.84 -16.12 -8.87
N PRO A 178 -7.85 -16.47 -9.68
CA PRO A 178 -9.19 -15.86 -9.63
C PRO A 178 -9.96 -16.12 -8.33
N ASP A 179 -9.77 -17.29 -7.71
CA ASP A 179 -10.45 -17.71 -6.48
C ASP A 179 -9.58 -17.54 -5.21
N ASP A 180 -8.32 -17.15 -5.38
CA ASP A 180 -7.39 -16.88 -4.28
C ASP A 180 -7.67 -15.51 -3.65
N GLY A 181 -7.26 -15.35 -2.39
CA GLY A 181 -7.33 -14.05 -1.72
C GLY A 181 -6.37 -13.08 -2.38
N GLY A 182 -6.76 -11.81 -2.56
CA GLY A 182 -5.91 -10.89 -3.30
C GLY A 182 -6.47 -9.50 -3.43
N LEU A 183 -5.80 -8.67 -4.24
CA LEU A 183 -6.25 -7.35 -4.63
C LEU A 183 -7.33 -7.47 -5.71
N ILE A 184 -8.41 -6.71 -5.55
CA ILE A 184 -9.38 -6.42 -6.62
C ILE A 184 -9.34 -4.92 -6.90
N VAL A 185 -9.36 -4.55 -8.17
CA VAL A 185 -9.29 -3.15 -8.64
C VAL A 185 -10.44 -2.86 -9.57
N CYS A 186 -10.95 -1.63 -9.57
CA CYS A 186 -11.92 -1.14 -10.55
C CYS A 186 -11.14 -0.55 -11.72
N LYS A 187 -10.96 -1.31 -12.80
CA LYS A 187 -10.13 -0.95 -13.95
C LYS A 187 -10.59 0.39 -14.53
N GLY A 188 -9.63 1.29 -14.75
CA GLY A 188 -9.86 2.60 -15.36
C GLY A 188 -10.48 3.64 -14.42
N SER A 189 -10.82 3.29 -13.17
CA SER A 189 -11.49 4.23 -12.27
C SER A 189 -10.60 5.42 -11.85
N HIS A 190 -9.28 5.31 -11.95
CA HIS A 190 -8.34 6.41 -11.70
C HIS A 190 -8.58 7.60 -12.63
N ASN A 191 -8.99 7.33 -13.88
CA ASN A 191 -9.36 8.34 -14.87
C ASN A 191 -10.71 9.00 -14.54
N LEU A 192 -11.58 8.31 -13.80
CA LEU A 192 -12.89 8.81 -13.40
C LEU A 192 -12.85 9.56 -12.06
N SER A 193 -11.81 9.39 -11.24
CA SER A 193 -11.75 9.88 -9.85
C SER A 193 -12.13 11.36 -9.69
N ALA A 194 -11.59 12.25 -10.52
CA ALA A 194 -11.92 13.68 -10.43
C ALA A 194 -13.38 13.98 -10.79
N GLN A 195 -13.93 13.29 -11.79
CA GLN A 195 -15.34 13.43 -12.16
C GLN A 195 -16.25 12.85 -11.08
N PHE A 196 -15.92 11.65 -10.59
CA PHE A 196 -16.64 10.98 -9.51
C PHE A 196 -16.82 11.90 -8.29
N HIS A 197 -15.74 12.53 -7.81
CA HIS A 197 -15.79 13.41 -6.63
C HIS A 197 -16.55 14.70 -6.87
N LYS A 198 -16.63 15.16 -8.12
CA LYS A 198 -17.45 16.30 -8.51
C LYS A 198 -18.94 15.94 -8.55
N ASP A 199 -19.25 14.80 -9.18
CA ASP A 199 -20.62 14.38 -9.44
C ASP A 199 -21.30 13.84 -8.17
N LEU A 200 -20.54 13.20 -7.27
CA LEU A 200 -21.04 12.68 -5.99
C LEU A 200 -20.65 13.53 -4.78
N LYS A 201 -20.42 14.84 -4.95
CA LYS A 201 -20.05 15.72 -3.84
C LYS A 201 -21.09 15.76 -2.71
N ASP A 202 -22.35 15.49 -3.05
CA ASP A 202 -23.50 15.50 -2.15
C ASP A 202 -23.68 14.18 -1.39
N GLU A 203 -22.96 13.13 -1.78
CA GLU A 203 -23.03 11.83 -1.15
C GLU A 203 -22.46 11.87 0.28
N PRO A 204 -23.20 11.35 1.29
CA PRO A 204 -22.66 11.20 2.63
C PRO A 204 -21.39 10.35 2.64
N ARG A 205 -20.29 10.91 3.15
CA ARG A 205 -19.01 10.22 3.22
C ARG A 205 -19.03 9.11 4.27
N ILE A 206 -18.48 7.95 3.92
CA ILE A 206 -18.12 6.91 4.90
C ILE A 206 -17.03 7.49 5.83
N PRO A 207 -17.13 7.31 7.16
CA PRO A 207 -16.10 7.81 8.09
C PRO A 207 -14.70 7.34 7.71
N ALA A 208 -13.82 8.30 7.49
CA ALA A 208 -12.43 8.07 7.12
C ALA A 208 -11.52 8.36 8.32
N TRP A 209 -10.47 7.56 8.47
CA TRP A 209 -9.45 7.76 9.50
C TRP A 209 -8.37 8.79 9.07
N THR A 210 -8.28 9.10 7.78
CA THR A 210 -7.48 10.20 7.22
C THR A 210 -8.21 10.88 6.07
N LYS A 211 -7.70 12.03 5.61
CA LYS A 211 -8.17 12.67 4.38
C LYS A 211 -7.80 11.88 3.12
N GLU A 212 -6.73 11.09 3.17
CA GLU A 212 -6.27 10.34 2.01
C GLU A 212 -7.10 9.08 1.78
N TRP A 213 -7.98 8.66 2.70
CA TRP A 213 -8.85 7.51 2.49
C TRP A 213 -10.27 7.95 2.10
N TYR A 214 -10.80 7.41 1.00
CA TYR A 214 -12.18 7.64 0.57
C TYR A 214 -12.88 6.31 0.28
N GLY A 215 -13.90 5.98 1.05
CA GLY A 215 -14.73 4.79 0.84
C GLY A 215 -15.88 5.04 -0.13
N PHE A 216 -16.13 4.08 -1.02
CA PHE A 216 -17.25 4.11 -1.95
C PHE A 216 -18.51 3.52 -1.29
N THR A 217 -19.62 4.26 -1.35
CA THR A 217 -20.94 3.73 -0.98
C THR A 217 -21.54 2.89 -2.11
N ASP A 218 -22.69 2.26 -1.89
CA ASP A 218 -23.41 1.55 -2.96
C ASP A 218 -23.75 2.45 -4.16
N ARG A 219 -24.12 3.72 -3.92
CA ARG A 219 -24.39 4.70 -4.99
C ARG A 219 -23.08 5.06 -5.72
N GLY A 220 -21.98 5.22 -5.01
CA GLY A 220 -20.66 5.42 -5.62
C GLY A 220 -20.21 4.23 -6.49
N MET A 221 -20.47 3.01 -6.02
CA MET A 221 -20.16 1.78 -6.76
C MET A 221 -20.99 1.63 -8.03
N GLU A 222 -22.29 1.95 -7.97
CA GLU A 222 -23.14 1.93 -9.18
C GLU A 222 -22.73 3.04 -10.16
N TRP A 223 -22.35 4.23 -9.67
CA TRP A 223 -21.85 5.29 -10.53
C TRP A 223 -20.60 4.85 -11.32
N LEU A 224 -19.64 4.17 -10.67
CA LEU A 224 -18.44 3.66 -11.34
C LEU A 224 -18.80 2.68 -12.47
N LYS A 225 -19.76 1.78 -12.20
CA LYS A 225 -20.26 0.80 -13.17
C LYS A 225 -21.00 1.46 -14.34
N GLU A 226 -21.84 2.46 -14.09
CA GLU A 226 -22.54 3.23 -15.13
C GLU A 226 -21.57 4.00 -16.04
N HIS A 227 -20.40 4.37 -15.51
CA HIS A 227 -19.31 5.02 -16.25
C HIS A 227 -18.31 4.02 -16.86
N GLY A 228 -18.69 2.73 -16.93
CA GLY A 228 -17.93 1.70 -17.63
C GLY A 228 -16.72 1.14 -16.89
N ALA A 229 -16.55 1.45 -15.60
CA ALA A 229 -15.49 0.86 -14.78
C ALA A 229 -15.87 -0.56 -14.33
N GLU A 230 -14.90 -1.47 -14.36
CA GLU A 230 -15.11 -2.89 -14.09
C GLU A 230 -14.22 -3.39 -12.96
N TRP A 231 -14.81 -4.10 -12.00
CA TRP A 231 -14.07 -4.75 -10.93
C TRP A 231 -13.35 -6.01 -11.43
N HIS A 232 -12.04 -6.02 -11.28
CA HIS A 232 -11.15 -7.06 -11.78
C HIS A 232 -10.29 -7.64 -10.66
N LYS A 233 -10.35 -8.96 -10.48
CA LYS A 233 -9.50 -9.69 -9.54
C LYS A 233 -8.10 -9.80 -10.14
N VAL A 234 -7.14 -9.09 -9.55
CA VAL A 234 -5.75 -9.13 -10.01
C VAL A 234 -5.17 -10.50 -9.67
N CYS A 235 -4.65 -11.17 -10.69
CA CYS A 235 -3.95 -12.45 -10.56
C CYS A 235 -2.44 -12.21 -10.67
N ALA A 236 -1.67 -12.93 -9.86
CA ALA A 236 -0.22 -12.79 -9.75
C ALA A 236 0.43 -14.12 -9.38
N ASP A 237 1.66 -14.31 -9.83
CA ASP A 237 2.52 -15.41 -9.43
C ASP A 237 3.39 -15.00 -8.23
N PRO A 238 3.98 -15.97 -7.50
CA PRO A 238 4.96 -15.68 -6.47
C PRO A 238 6.14 -14.87 -7.01
N GLY A 239 6.42 -13.75 -6.34
CA GLY A 239 7.47 -12.80 -6.67
C GLY A 239 7.05 -11.68 -7.60
N ASP A 240 5.83 -11.68 -8.11
CA ASP A 240 5.31 -10.54 -8.87
C ASP A 240 5.11 -9.32 -7.97
N LEU A 241 5.40 -8.14 -8.52
CA LEU A 241 5.02 -6.85 -7.93
C LEU A 241 3.73 -6.37 -8.59
N ILE A 242 2.71 -6.09 -7.79
CA ILE A 242 1.48 -5.43 -8.24
C ILE A 242 1.59 -3.95 -7.86
N VAL A 243 1.35 -3.05 -8.80
CA VAL A 243 1.30 -1.60 -8.55
C VAL A 243 -0.02 -1.01 -9.01
N TRP A 244 -0.50 0.04 -8.34
CA TRP A 244 -1.72 0.75 -8.74
C TRP A 244 -1.70 2.21 -8.32
N ASP A 245 -2.34 3.05 -9.13
CA ASP A 245 -2.55 4.46 -8.83
C ASP A 245 -3.44 4.59 -7.58
N SER A 246 -3.09 5.49 -6.65
CA SER A 246 -3.88 5.74 -5.43
C SER A 246 -5.33 6.15 -5.69
N ARG A 247 -5.65 6.63 -6.90
CA ARG A 247 -7.01 6.95 -7.36
C ARG A 247 -7.81 5.74 -7.84
N THR A 248 -7.15 4.62 -8.14
CA THR A 248 -7.82 3.38 -8.57
C THR A 248 -8.63 2.84 -7.40
N ALA A 249 -9.93 2.66 -7.59
CA ALA A 249 -10.80 2.09 -6.59
C ALA A 249 -10.42 0.62 -6.41
N HIS A 250 -10.19 0.20 -5.18
CA HIS A 250 -9.64 -1.12 -4.89
C HIS A 250 -10.07 -1.59 -3.51
N TYR A 251 -9.87 -2.88 -3.26
CA TYR A 251 -9.90 -3.48 -1.93
C TYR A 251 -9.30 -4.90 -2.00
N ASN A 252 -9.28 -5.62 -0.88
CA ASN A 252 -8.94 -7.04 -0.88
C ASN A 252 -10.14 -7.98 -0.74
N VAL A 253 -10.08 -9.11 -1.44
CA VAL A 253 -11.04 -10.21 -1.31
C VAL A 253 -10.46 -11.35 -0.46
N PRO A 254 -11.29 -12.06 0.33
CA PRO A 254 -10.85 -13.26 1.05
C PRO A 254 -10.54 -14.41 0.09
N VAL A 255 -9.74 -15.37 0.57
CA VAL A 255 -9.47 -16.63 -0.14
C VAL A 255 -10.74 -17.47 -0.24
N LYS A 256 -11.01 -18.03 -1.42
CA LYS A 256 -12.04 -19.07 -1.65
C LYS A 256 -11.44 -20.43 -2.05
N SER A 257 -10.17 -20.44 -2.42
CA SER A 257 -9.37 -21.63 -2.71
C SER A 257 -8.78 -22.24 -1.42
N ASN A 258 -7.76 -23.11 -1.59
CA ASN A 258 -6.98 -23.71 -0.51
C ASN A 258 -5.57 -23.10 -0.36
N ILE A 259 -5.30 -21.92 -0.94
CA ILE A 259 -3.98 -21.27 -0.91
C ILE A 259 -4.06 -20.00 -0.05
N ASP A 260 -3.24 -19.96 1.01
CA ASP A 260 -3.10 -18.74 1.80
C ASP A 260 -2.54 -17.60 0.93
N ARG A 261 -3.05 -16.39 1.10
CA ARG A 261 -2.44 -15.18 0.57
C ARG A 261 -1.34 -14.69 1.50
N MET A 262 -0.17 -14.42 0.93
CA MET A 262 0.90 -13.68 1.58
C MET A 262 1.34 -12.52 0.69
N ALA A 263 1.33 -11.32 1.25
CA ALA A 263 1.77 -10.13 0.55
C ALA A 263 2.48 -9.16 1.50
N VAL A 264 3.46 -8.45 0.96
CA VAL A 264 4.14 -7.35 1.65
C VAL A 264 3.83 -6.07 0.91
N TYR A 265 3.24 -5.09 1.59
CA TYR A 265 2.96 -3.79 0.98
C TYR A 265 4.25 -2.97 0.86
N THR A 266 4.47 -2.41 -0.32
CA THR A 266 5.69 -1.71 -0.69
C THR A 266 5.30 -0.56 -1.60
N CYS A 267 5.38 0.66 -1.08
CA CYS A 267 5.10 1.88 -1.83
C CYS A 267 6.33 2.78 -1.75
N PHE A 268 6.67 3.46 -2.85
CA PHE A 268 7.80 4.36 -2.90
C PHE A 268 7.41 5.74 -3.39
N MET A 269 8.18 6.74 -3.01
CA MET A 269 7.97 8.14 -3.37
C MET A 269 9.32 8.85 -3.51
N PRO A 270 9.48 9.82 -4.43
CA PRO A 270 10.66 10.66 -4.48
C PRO A 270 10.99 11.31 -3.14
N VAL A 271 12.26 11.38 -2.79
CA VAL A 271 12.73 12.17 -1.64
C VAL A 271 12.36 13.64 -1.81
N ALA A 272 12.36 14.15 -3.04
CA ALA A 272 12.00 15.53 -3.37
C ALA A 272 10.56 15.90 -2.98
N ASP A 273 9.67 14.92 -2.84
CA ASP A 273 8.27 15.11 -2.45
C ASP A 273 8.08 15.09 -0.92
N ALA A 274 9.14 14.81 -0.15
CA ALA A 274 9.10 14.81 1.32
C ALA A 274 9.69 16.11 1.91
N THR A 275 9.02 16.63 2.93
CA THR A 275 9.56 17.73 3.73
C THR A 275 10.60 17.23 4.73
N GLN A 276 11.42 18.13 5.29
CA GLN A 276 12.34 17.75 6.37
C GLN A 276 11.60 17.26 7.62
N GLU A 277 10.39 17.77 7.89
CA GLU A 277 9.54 17.28 8.96
C GLU A 277 9.09 15.83 8.71
N ASP A 278 8.69 15.51 7.48
CA ASP A 278 8.34 14.14 7.08
C ASP A 278 9.54 13.20 7.29
N LEU A 279 10.75 13.60 6.88
CA LEU A 279 11.96 12.79 7.06
C LEU A 279 12.31 12.58 8.54
N LEU A 280 12.15 13.59 9.40
CA LEU A 280 12.36 13.45 10.84
C LEU A 280 11.32 12.53 11.49
N ARG A 281 10.04 12.64 11.08
CA ARG A 281 8.97 11.73 11.55
C ARG A 281 9.23 10.30 11.10
N LYS A 282 9.68 10.13 9.86
CA LYS A 282 10.07 8.84 9.29
C LYS A 282 11.28 8.23 10.01
N LYS A 283 12.28 9.05 10.37
CA LYS A 283 13.42 8.62 11.21
C LYS A 283 12.92 8.10 12.55
N ALA A 284 12.03 8.83 13.23
CA ALA A 284 11.46 8.39 14.51
C ALA A 284 10.68 7.06 14.35
N ALA A 285 9.91 6.90 13.27
CA ALA A 285 9.22 5.65 12.97
C ALA A 285 10.21 4.50 12.75
N TYR A 286 11.27 4.71 11.98
CA TYR A 286 12.33 3.72 11.77
C TYR A 286 13.00 3.32 13.09
N GLU A 287 13.47 4.31 13.87
CA GLU A 287 14.15 4.08 15.15
C GLU A 287 13.26 3.39 16.19
N GLY A 288 11.95 3.64 16.16
CA GLY A 288 10.97 2.96 17.01
C GLY A 288 10.42 1.64 16.45
N ARG A 289 10.85 1.23 15.24
CA ARG A 289 10.31 0.10 14.49
C ARG A 289 8.79 0.15 14.35
N LEU A 290 8.25 1.35 14.10
CA LEU A 290 6.83 1.60 13.97
C LEU A 290 6.40 1.53 12.50
N GLY A 291 5.27 0.85 12.27
CA GLY A 291 4.62 0.88 10.96
C GLY A 291 4.16 2.27 10.57
N THR A 292 4.06 2.50 9.27
CA THR A 292 3.40 3.66 8.67
C THR A 292 2.25 3.18 7.81
N THR A 293 1.59 4.13 7.13
CA THR A 293 0.67 3.82 6.03
C THR A 293 1.45 3.55 4.74
N HIS A 294 0.75 3.29 3.64
CA HIS A 294 1.36 3.21 2.31
C HIS A 294 2.06 4.51 1.89
N TRP A 295 1.71 5.68 2.45
CA TRP A 295 2.39 6.94 2.13
C TRP A 295 3.86 6.93 2.62
N PRO A 296 4.87 6.97 1.72
CA PRO A 296 6.27 6.75 2.10
C PRO A 296 6.88 7.86 2.96
N ASN A 297 6.29 9.05 2.94
CA ASN A 297 6.66 10.18 3.80
C ASN A 297 6.26 10.01 5.28
N ALA A 298 5.64 8.88 5.65
CA ALA A 298 5.24 8.60 7.03
C ALA A 298 4.27 9.65 7.60
N GLN A 299 3.36 10.19 6.79
CA GLN A 299 2.33 11.14 7.25
C GLN A 299 1.62 10.68 8.52
N PHE A 300 1.39 9.36 8.65
CA PHE A 300 0.89 8.73 9.86
C PHE A 300 1.80 7.57 10.27
N THR A 301 2.02 7.46 11.58
CA THR A 301 2.76 6.40 12.25
C THR A 301 1.82 5.59 13.14
N GLY A 302 1.95 4.27 13.07
CA GLY A 302 1.18 3.33 13.88
C GLY A 302 1.80 3.08 15.26
N SER A 303 1.38 1.98 15.87
CA SER A 303 1.85 1.50 17.17
C SER A 303 2.15 0.02 17.09
N ASN A 304 3.17 -0.43 17.84
CA ASN A 304 3.45 -1.86 18.02
C ASN A 304 2.57 -2.53 19.07
N VAL A 305 1.69 -1.77 19.73
CA VAL A 305 0.72 -2.30 20.69
C VAL A 305 -0.48 -2.88 19.94
N ALA A 306 -0.57 -4.20 19.93
CA ALA A 306 -1.75 -4.91 19.45
C ALA A 306 -2.90 -4.83 20.47
N THR A 307 -4.14 -4.84 19.96
CA THR A 307 -5.36 -4.83 20.77
C THR A 307 -6.23 -6.02 20.42
N ARG A 308 -6.60 -6.83 21.42
CA ARG A 308 -7.50 -7.97 21.31
C ARG A 308 -8.75 -7.70 22.13
N ASN A 309 -9.93 -7.73 21.49
CA ASN A 309 -11.22 -7.47 22.15
C ASN A 309 -11.26 -6.14 22.94
N GLY A 310 -10.67 -5.08 22.36
CA GLY A 310 -10.65 -3.74 22.96
C GLY A 310 -9.66 -3.56 24.12
N LYS A 311 -8.82 -4.55 24.42
CA LYS A 311 -7.75 -4.47 25.45
C LYS A 311 -6.39 -4.76 24.83
N PRO A 312 -5.29 -4.24 25.40
CA PRO A 312 -3.94 -4.61 24.96
C PRO A 312 -3.79 -6.13 24.89
N ASP A 313 -3.20 -6.62 23.81
CA ASP A 313 -2.95 -8.05 23.65
C ASP A 313 -1.97 -8.55 24.71
N HIS A 314 -2.11 -9.81 25.11
CA HIS A 314 -1.22 -10.45 26.08
C HIS A 314 0.19 -10.69 25.52
N VAL A 315 0.31 -10.81 24.20
CA VAL A 315 1.59 -10.79 23.49
C VAL A 315 2.00 -9.35 23.27
N VAL A 316 3.16 -8.99 23.83
CA VAL A 316 3.79 -7.68 23.59
C VAL A 316 5.13 -7.91 22.89
N ARG A 317 5.24 -7.39 21.68
CA ARG A 317 6.50 -7.38 20.90
C ARG A 317 6.66 -5.99 20.33
N ASN A 318 7.73 -5.29 20.67
CA ASN A 318 7.98 -3.93 20.19
C ASN A 318 9.05 -3.89 19.09
N TRP A 319 9.65 -5.03 18.76
CA TRP A 319 10.79 -5.16 17.86
C TRP A 319 10.62 -6.38 16.95
N PRO A 320 11.10 -6.34 15.69
CA PRO A 320 11.16 -7.52 14.85
C PRO A 320 11.97 -8.64 15.52
N ILE A 321 11.65 -9.89 15.18
CA ILE A 321 12.43 -11.07 15.61
C ILE A 321 13.83 -10.96 15.04
N ASN A 322 13.91 -10.68 13.74
CA ASN A 322 15.16 -10.53 13.02
C ASN A 322 15.27 -9.09 12.54
N ASP A 323 15.96 -8.28 13.33
CA ASP A 323 16.30 -6.91 12.91
C ASP A 323 17.39 -6.95 11.85
N LYS A 324 17.36 -5.99 10.92
CA LYS A 324 18.25 -6.01 9.76
C LYS A 324 19.32 -4.93 9.82
N VAL A 325 20.57 -5.33 9.60
CA VAL A 325 21.62 -4.38 9.19
C VAL A 325 21.38 -4.03 7.72
N LEU A 326 20.90 -2.81 7.47
CA LEU A 326 20.54 -2.36 6.13
C LEU A 326 21.78 -2.16 5.25
N SER A 327 21.66 -2.55 3.97
CA SER A 327 22.61 -2.13 2.93
C SER A 327 22.54 -0.62 2.73
N GLU A 328 23.54 -0.02 2.08
CA GLU A 328 23.51 1.42 1.77
C GLU A 328 22.23 1.81 1.00
N ARG A 329 21.83 1.00 0.02
CA ARG A 329 20.61 1.25 -0.75
C ARG A 329 19.37 1.19 0.12
N ALA A 330 19.23 0.16 0.95
CA ALA A 330 18.09 0.02 1.86
C ALA A 330 18.05 1.16 2.89
N PHE A 331 19.21 1.60 3.39
CA PHE A 331 19.29 2.70 4.34
C PHE A 331 18.86 4.04 3.70
N LYS A 332 19.17 4.28 2.42
CA LYS A 332 18.64 5.46 1.69
C LYS A 332 17.11 5.47 1.65
N LEU A 333 16.47 4.32 1.46
CA LEU A 333 15.00 4.22 1.45
C LEU A 333 14.33 4.64 2.77
N THR A 334 15.08 4.67 3.88
CA THR A 334 14.58 5.19 5.17
C THR A 334 14.36 6.70 5.17
N GLY A 335 15.01 7.44 4.26
CA GLY A 335 15.01 8.89 4.24
C GLY A 335 16.01 9.55 5.19
N ILE A 336 16.59 8.81 6.14
CA ILE A 336 17.53 9.35 7.14
C ILE A 336 18.75 10.03 6.48
N PRO A 337 19.38 9.47 5.43
CA PRO A 337 20.51 10.13 4.77
C PRO A 337 20.20 11.49 4.12
N TYR A 338 18.92 11.83 3.94
CA TYR A 338 18.48 13.06 3.26
C TYR A 338 18.05 14.16 4.25
N ILE A 339 18.20 13.92 5.55
CA ILE A 339 17.95 14.93 6.59
C ILE A 339 19.10 15.93 6.58
N LYS A 340 18.76 17.22 6.47
CA LYS A 340 19.72 18.32 6.54
C LYS A 340 20.10 18.57 8.00
N VAL A 341 21.40 18.66 8.25
CA VAL A 341 21.99 18.98 9.57
C VAL A 341 22.01 20.48 9.80
#